data_AF-A0AAN9MK71-F1
#
_entry.id   AF-A0AAN9MK71-F1
#
_cell.length_a   1.000
_cell.length_b   1.000
_cell.length_c   1.000
_cell.angle_alpha   90.00
_cell.angle_beta   90.00
_cell.angle_gamma   90.00
#
_symmetry.space_group_name_H-M   'P 1'
#
loop_
_entity.id
_entity.type
_entity.pdbx_description
1 polymer ?
#
loop_
_entity_poly.entity_id
_entity_poly.type
_entity_poly.pdbx_seq_one_letter_code
_entity_poly.pdbx_strand_id
1 'polypeptide(L)'
;MSFYSTGIALSKDIPDIEGDKQHGIDSFSMHLGQKKVFWICIFLFEMAFGVAFLAGATSSSPFWIKIVTTLGSFVLASILWYQTKYVDVTNPASTRSFYSLNWKLLMGAYFLLPLIR
;
A
#
# COMPACT_ATOMS: atom_id res chain seq x y z
N MET A 1 -5.15 -9.43 3.56
CA MET A 1 -4.26 -8.94 2.47
C MET A 1 -5.00 -8.46 1.22
N SER A 2 -6.27 -8.84 1.00
CA SER A 2 -7.02 -8.46 -0.22
C SER A 2 -7.03 -6.96 -0.52
N PHE A 3 -7.25 -6.10 0.49
CA PHE A 3 -7.16 -4.64 0.29
C PHE A 3 -5.79 -4.19 -0.24
N TYR A 4 -4.70 -4.74 0.29
CA TYR A 4 -3.35 -4.40 -0.15
C TYR A 4 -3.09 -4.88 -1.58
N SER A 5 -3.50 -6.10 -1.91
CA SER A 5 -3.39 -6.64 -3.27
C SER A 5 -4.18 -5.80 -4.29
N THR A 6 -5.38 -5.34 -3.93
CA THR A 6 -6.16 -4.41 -4.76
C THR A 6 -5.45 -3.07 -4.94
N GLY A 7 -4.87 -2.51 -3.87
CA GLY A 7 -4.08 -1.28 -3.96
C GLY A 7 -2.83 -1.43 -4.84
N ILE A 8 -2.13 -2.56 -4.78
CA ILE A 8 -0.99 -2.87 -5.67
C ILE A 8 -1.46 -2.98 -7.13
N ALA A 9 -2.57 -3.66 -7.37
CA ALA A 9 -3.13 -3.83 -8.70
C ALA A 9 -3.53 -2.49 -9.34
N LEU A 10 -4.09 -1.55 -8.56
CA LEU A 10 -4.43 -0.22 -9.04
C LEU A 10 -3.19 0.69 -9.19
N SER A 11 -2.27 0.63 -8.24
CA SER A 11 -1.09 1.52 -8.23
C SER A 11 -0.11 1.25 -9.37
N LYS A 12 -0.10 0.03 -9.92
CA LYS A 12 0.78 -0.32 -11.07
C LYS A 12 0.42 0.48 -12.33
N ASP A 13 -0.85 0.83 -12.52
CA ASP A 13 -1.33 1.51 -13.73
C ASP A 13 -1.09 3.03 -13.66
N ILE A 14 -0.82 3.59 -12.47
CA ILE A 14 -0.54 5.02 -12.29
C ILE A 14 0.67 5.49 -13.11
N PRO A 15 1.87 4.88 -13.01
CA PRO A 15 3.03 5.30 -13.79
C PRO A 15 2.92 4.99 -15.29
N ASP A 16 2.04 4.07 -15.69
CA ASP A 16 1.98 3.55 -17.06
C ASP A 16 0.92 4.24 -17.93
N ILE A 17 0.27 5.30 -17.41
CA ILE A 17 -0.81 6.03 -18.09
C ILE A 17 -0.45 6.51 -19.50
N GLU A 18 0.79 6.95 -19.74
CA GLU A 18 1.24 7.43 -21.04
C GLU A 18 1.42 6.27 -22.03
N GLY A 19 1.91 5.13 -21.52
CA GLY A 19 2.01 3.90 -22.31
C GLY A 19 0.63 3.35 -22.67
N ASP A 20 -0.29 3.31 -21.70
CA ASP A 20 -1.69 2.90 -21.91
C ASP A 20 -2.36 3.75 -22.99
N LYS A 21 -2.20 5.07 -22.90
CA LYS A 21 -2.73 6.03 -23.87
C LYS A 21 -2.19 5.79 -25.29
N GLN A 22 -0.90 5.52 -25.43
CA GLN A 22 -0.28 5.24 -26.73
C GLN A 22 -0.79 3.93 -27.37
N HIS A 23 -1.16 2.95 -26.55
CA HIS A 23 -1.68 1.66 -27.01
C HIS A 23 -3.22 1.60 -27.04
N GLY A 24 -3.91 2.70 -26.73
CA GLY A 24 -5.37 2.76 -26.69
C GLY A 24 -6.00 1.91 -25.58
N ILE A 25 -5.25 1.60 -24.52
CA ILE A 25 -5.73 0.83 -23.36
C ILE A 25 -6.44 1.79 -22.43
N ASP A 26 -7.71 1.52 -22.14
CA ASP A 26 -8.54 2.40 -21.34
C ASP A 26 -8.48 2.07 -19.83
N SER A 27 -7.40 2.49 -19.17
CA SER A 27 -7.15 2.15 -17.75
C SER A 27 -7.94 3.03 -16.77
N PHE A 28 -8.17 2.50 -15.57
CA PHE A 28 -8.92 3.20 -14.51
C PHE A 28 -8.26 4.55 -14.12
N SER A 29 -6.93 4.61 -14.23
CA SER A 29 -6.15 5.81 -13.96
C SER A 29 -6.33 6.90 -15.02
N MET A 30 -6.68 6.55 -16.25
CA MET A 30 -7.03 7.51 -17.31
C MET A 30 -8.40 8.14 -17.07
N HIS A 31 -9.41 7.35 -16.69
CA HIS A 31 -10.77 7.85 -16.43
C HIS A 31 -10.86 8.72 -15.18
N LEU A 32 -10.35 8.21 -14.06
CA LEU A 32 -10.53 8.86 -12.76
C LEU A 32 -9.46 9.92 -12.48
N GLY A 33 -8.31 9.81 -13.14
CA GLY A 33 -7.13 10.64 -12.95
C GLY A 33 -6.17 10.07 -11.91
N GLN A 34 -4.87 10.12 -12.24
CA GLN A 34 -3.80 9.53 -11.44
C GLN A 34 -3.83 9.94 -9.96
N LYS A 35 -4.09 11.23 -9.66
CA LYS A 35 -4.12 11.74 -8.28
C LYS A 35 -5.24 11.12 -7.45
N LYS A 36 -6.43 10.90 -8.03
CA LYS A 36 -7.55 10.26 -7.32
C LYS A 36 -7.26 8.79 -7.08
N VAL A 37 -6.76 8.09 -8.11
CA VAL A 37 -6.39 6.67 -7.97
C VAL A 37 -5.26 6.49 -6.95
N PHE A 38 -4.27 7.37 -6.92
CA PHE A 38 -3.22 7.37 -5.91
C PHE A 38 -3.80 7.39 -4.49
N TRP A 39 -4.68 8.34 -4.18
CA TRP A 39 -5.30 8.42 -2.84
C TRP A 39 -6.20 7.23 -2.51
N ILE A 40 -6.90 6.65 -3.51
CA ILE A 40 -7.63 5.38 -3.32
C ILE A 40 -6.67 4.26 -2.94
N CYS A 41 -5.51 4.16 -3.59
CA CYS A 41 -4.49 3.17 -3.25
C CYS A 41 -3.97 3.37 -1.83
N ILE A 42 -3.65 4.60 -1.43
CA ILE A 42 -3.23 4.92 -0.06
C ILE A 42 -4.30 4.48 0.95
N PHE A 43 -5.56 4.80 0.70
CA PHE A 43 -6.66 4.39 1.57
C PHE A 43 -6.75 2.86 1.70
N LEU A 44 -6.64 2.12 0.59
CA LEU A 44 -6.66 0.65 0.60
C LEU A 44 -5.47 0.06 1.38
N PHE A 45 -4.29 0.63 1.23
CA PHE A 45 -3.10 0.19 1.96
C PHE A 45 -3.21 0.47 3.46
N GLU A 46 -3.66 1.67 3.85
CA GLU A 46 -3.90 2.03 5.25
C GLU A 46 -4.95 1.11 5.89
N MET A 47 -6.05 0.81 5.17
CA MET A 47 -7.05 -0.16 5.62
C MET A 47 -6.44 -1.55 5.85
N ALA A 48 -5.57 -2.00 4.95
CA ALA A 48 -4.89 -3.29 5.11
C ALA A 48 -3.99 -3.33 6.36
N PHE A 49 -3.21 -2.26 6.60
CA PHE A 49 -2.39 -2.16 7.81
C PHE A 49 -3.23 -1.99 9.08
N GLY A 50 -4.34 -1.26 9.01
CA GLY A 50 -5.30 -1.12 10.11
C GLY A 50 -5.91 -2.46 10.51
N VAL A 51 -6.30 -3.30 9.54
CA VAL A 51 -6.78 -4.66 9.81
C VAL A 51 -5.67 -5.51 10.46
N ALA A 52 -4.43 -5.44 9.96
CA ALA A 52 -3.31 -6.18 10.54
C ALA A 52 -2.99 -5.71 11.98
N PHE A 53 -3.03 -4.40 12.22
CA PHE A 53 -2.89 -3.80 13.54
C PHE A 53 -3.95 -4.32 14.51
N LEU A 54 -5.23 -4.27 14.10
CA LEU A 54 -6.34 -4.74 14.94
C LEU A 54 -6.24 -6.23 15.22
N ALA A 55 -5.93 -7.05 14.20
CA ALA A 55 -5.72 -8.48 14.36
C ALA A 55 -4.57 -8.79 15.32
N GLY A 56 -3.46 -8.05 15.25
CA GLY A 56 -2.35 -8.16 16.20
C GLY A 56 -2.78 -7.81 17.63
N ALA A 57 -3.51 -6.71 17.81
CA ALA A 57 -3.96 -6.23 19.11
C ALA A 57 -4.98 -7.17 19.77
N THR A 58 -5.89 -7.77 19.00
CA THR A 58 -6.96 -8.66 19.49
C THR A 58 -6.59 -10.15 19.48
N SER A 59 -5.41 -10.51 18.94
CA SER A 59 -4.93 -11.90 18.90
C SER A 59 -4.87 -12.57 20.28
N SER A 60 -4.75 -13.90 20.32
CA SER A 60 -4.49 -14.63 21.57
C SER A 60 -2.99 -14.86 21.81
N SER A 61 -2.13 -14.24 21.00
CA SER A 61 -0.68 -14.36 21.08
C SER A 61 -0.10 -13.83 22.41
N PRO A 62 1.10 -14.31 22.81
CA PRO A 62 1.83 -13.75 23.97
C PRO A 62 2.01 -12.24 23.86
N PHE A 63 2.04 -11.54 25.00
CA PHE A 63 2.07 -10.07 25.05
C PHE A 63 3.19 -9.43 24.21
N TRP A 64 4.39 -9.99 24.23
CA TRP A 64 5.51 -9.51 23.41
C TRP A 64 5.23 -9.60 21.90
N ILE A 65 4.60 -10.69 21.46
CA ILE A 65 4.22 -10.87 20.05
C ILE A 65 3.16 -9.85 19.66
N LYS A 66 2.16 -9.61 20.52
CA LYS A 66 1.16 -8.56 20.29
C LYS A 66 1.79 -7.19 20.09
N ILE A 67 2.76 -6.82 20.94
CA ILE A 67 3.49 -5.56 20.79
C ILE A 67 4.19 -5.52 19.44
N VAL A 68 4.95 -6.56 19.09
CA VAL A 68 5.72 -6.60 17.84
C VAL A 68 4.81 -6.49 16.61
N THR A 69 3.71 -7.24 16.55
CA THR A 69 2.80 -7.21 15.40
C THR A 69 2.04 -5.90 15.29
N THR A 70 1.59 -5.36 16.42
CA THR A 70 0.79 -4.12 16.48
C THR A 70 1.67 -2.91 16.16
N LEU A 71 2.81 -2.78 16.84
CA LEU A 71 3.75 -1.69 16.60
C LEU A 71 4.36 -1.78 15.20
N GLY A 72 4.70 -2.99 14.75
CA GLY A 72 5.21 -3.23 13.40
C GLY A 72 4.22 -2.80 12.31
N SER A 73 2.94 -3.18 12.45
CA SER A 73 1.89 -2.75 11.51
C SER A 73 1.69 -1.24 11.50
N PHE A 74 1.73 -0.61 12.69
CA PHE A 74 1.63 0.85 12.82
C PHE A 74 2.82 1.58 12.19
N VAL A 75 4.03 1.05 12.34
CA VAL A 75 5.24 1.61 11.73
C VAL A 75 5.17 1.51 10.19
N LEU A 76 4.74 0.37 9.65
CA LEU A 76 4.58 0.21 8.20
C LEU A 76 3.56 1.19 7.62
N ALA A 77 2.40 1.36 8.28
CA ALA A 77 1.40 2.36 7.92
C ALA A 77 1.99 3.78 7.98
N SER A 78 2.69 4.12 9.07
CA SER A 78 3.30 5.44 9.24
C SER A 78 4.33 5.76 8.17
N ILE A 79 5.16 4.77 7.77
CA ILE A 79 6.13 4.93 6.67
C ILE A 79 5.40 5.20 5.36
N LEU A 80 4.36 4.42 5.04
CA LEU A 80 3.54 4.62 3.85
C LEU A 80 2.98 6.04 3.81
N TRP A 81 2.28 6.44 4.87
CA TRP A 81 1.65 7.75 4.98
C TRP A 81 2.66 8.88 4.85
N TYR A 82 3.80 8.76 5.53
CA TYR A 82 4.86 9.77 5.47
C TYR A 82 5.41 9.93 4.04
N GLN A 83 5.60 8.83 3.33
CA GLN A 83 6.14 8.84 1.97
C GLN A 83 5.20 9.51 0.97
N THR A 84 3.89 9.55 1.22
CA THR A 84 2.93 10.26 0.35
C THR A 84 3.26 11.75 0.15
N LYS A 85 3.94 12.38 1.12
CA LYS A 85 4.36 13.80 1.05
C LYS A 85 5.40 14.07 -0.04
N TYR A 86 6.12 13.04 -0.48
CA TYR A 86 7.21 13.14 -1.44
C TYR A 86 6.87 12.55 -2.81
N VAL A 87 5.65 12.03 -2.98
CA VAL A 87 5.21 11.46 -4.26
C VAL A 87 4.66 12.56 -5.14
N ASP A 88 5.34 12.80 -6.26
CA ASP A 88 4.78 13.55 -7.37
C ASP A 88 4.09 12.57 -8.31
N VAL A 89 2.76 12.56 -8.26
CA VAL A 89 1.92 11.65 -9.04
C VAL A 89 2.04 11.91 -10.55
N THR A 90 2.46 13.11 -10.96
CA THR A 90 2.64 13.46 -12.37
C THR A 90 3.99 12.99 -12.94
N ASN A 91 4.93 12.62 -12.07
CA ASN A 91 6.25 12.14 -12.44
C ASN A 91 6.30 10.60 -12.39
N PRO A 92 6.38 9.90 -13.55
CA PRO A 92 6.40 8.43 -13.60
C PRO A 92 7.54 7.80 -12.79
N ALA A 93 8.69 8.46 -12.68
CA ALA A 93 9.80 7.96 -11.88
C ALA A 93 9.50 8.00 -10.37
N SER A 94 8.81 9.05 -9.91
CA SER A 94 8.37 9.19 -8.52
C SER A 94 7.33 8.11 -8.16
N THR A 95 6.33 7.90 -9.03
CA THR A 95 5.30 6.88 -8.81
C THR A 95 5.84 5.46 -8.92
N ARG A 96 6.78 5.16 -9.83
CA ARG A 96 7.49 3.86 -9.87
C ARG A 96 8.32 3.59 -8.62
N SER A 97 9.03 4.61 -8.11
CA SER A 97 9.78 4.49 -6.86
C SER A 97 8.84 4.17 -5.69
N PHE A 98 7.72 4.88 -5.61
CA PHE A 98 6.69 4.61 -4.60
C PHE A 98 6.07 3.21 -4.74
N TYR A 99 5.79 2.76 -5.98
CA TYR A 99 5.32 1.39 -6.22
C TYR A 99 6.31 0.33 -5.72
N SER A 100 7.62 0.52 -5.96
CA SER A 100 8.66 -0.37 -5.43
C SER A 100 8.70 -0.36 -3.89
N LEU A 101 8.53 0.80 -3.26
CA LEU A 101 8.41 0.90 -1.80
C LEU A 101 7.23 0.07 -1.29
N ASN A 102 6.06 0.13 -1.94
CA ASN A 102 4.88 -0.64 -1.52
C ASN A 102 5.16 -2.15 -1.53
N TRP A 103 5.88 -2.67 -2.53
CA TRP A 103 6.31 -4.06 -2.50
C TRP A 103 7.18 -4.40 -1.28
N LYS A 104 8.10 -3.51 -0.89
CA LYS A 104 8.93 -3.72 0.33
C LYS A 104 8.10 -3.71 1.60
N LEU A 105 7.13 -2.80 1.70
CA LEU A 105 6.22 -2.71 2.84
C LEU A 105 5.33 -3.97 2.94
N LEU A 106 4.85 -4.48 1.80
CA LEU A 106 4.10 -5.74 1.73
C LEU A 106 4.93 -6.93 2.24
N MET A 107 6.20 -7.02 1.84
CA MET A 107 7.10 -8.06 2.35
C MET A 107 7.27 -7.96 3.88
N GLY A 108 7.44 -6.74 4.41
CA GLY A 108 7.47 -6.50 5.85
C GLY A 108 6.17 -6.95 6.55
N ALA A 109 5.02 -6.67 5.95
CA ALA A 109 3.73 -7.10 6.48
C ALA A 109 3.58 -8.62 6.49
N TYR A 110 4.03 -9.31 5.42
CA TYR A 110 4.03 -10.77 5.35
C TYR A 110 4.96 -11.41 6.38
N PHE A 111 6.02 -10.74 6.79
CA PHE A 111 6.86 -11.21 7.89
C PHE A 111 6.14 -11.15 9.24
N LEU A 112 5.30 -10.12 9.47
CA LEU A 112 4.56 -9.95 10.71
C LEU A 112 3.33 -10.87 10.82
N LEU A 113 2.65 -11.14 9.71
CA LEU A 113 1.39 -11.89 9.69
C LEU A 113 1.43 -13.26 10.42
N PRO A 114 2.43 -14.14 10.22
CA PRO A 114 2.48 -15.45 10.86
C PRO A 114 2.60 -15.41 12.39
N LEU A 115 2.96 -14.25 12.95
CA LEU A 115 3.08 -14.06 14.40
C LEU A 115 1.71 -13.85 15.06
N ILE A 116 0.71 -13.44 14.28
CA ILE A 116 -0.67 -13.28 14.73
C ILE A 116 -1.31 -14.67 14.81
N ARG A 117 -1.71 -15.11 16.01
CA ARG A 117 -2.41 -16.37 16.26
C ARG A 117 -3.80 -16.15 16.84
#